data_AF-A0A964JPQ2-F1
#
_entry.id   AF-A0A964JPQ2-F1
#
_cell.length_a   1.000
_cell.length_b   1.000
_cell.length_c   1.000
_cell.angle_alpha   90.00
_cell.angle_beta   90.00
_cell.angle_gamma   90.00
#
_symmetry.space_group_name_H-M   'P 1'
#
loop_
_entity.id
_entity.type
_entity.pdbx_description
1 polymer ?
#
loop_
_entity_poly.entity_id
_entity_poly.type
_entity_poly.pdbx_seq_one_letter_code
_entity_poly.pdbx_strand_id
1 'polypeptide(L)'
;RELLVSGSAFRSIAPWTRAGILTHELGHAVGIRHEHTRPEAGTCFEDNNWRALTPYDRNSVMHYRQCNGGNSGDLALTADDQAGATSAYP
;
A
#
# COMPACT_ATOMS: atom_id res chain seq x y z
N ARG A 1 9.90 -11.25 17.80
CA ARG A 1 8.60 -10.65 18.17
C ARG A 1 7.58 -11.17 17.17
N GLU A 2 6.38 -11.54 17.58
CA GLU A 2 5.36 -12.16 16.72
C GLU A 2 4.04 -11.41 16.83
N LEU A 3 3.34 -11.26 15.70
CA LEU A 3 1.99 -10.71 15.63
C LEU A 3 1.04 -11.84 15.19
N LEU A 4 0.16 -12.27 16.08
CA LEU A 4 -0.83 -13.32 15.79
C LEU A 4 -2.11 -12.67 15.25
N VAL A 5 -2.48 -13.00 14.01
CA VAL A 5 -3.73 -12.55 13.39
C VAL A 5 -4.67 -13.74 13.26
N SER A 6 -5.88 -13.63 13.81
CA SER A 6 -6.87 -14.70 13.74
C SER A 6 -7.25 -15.03 12.29
N GLY A 7 -7.29 -16.34 11.99
CA GLY A 7 -7.79 -16.87 10.72
C GLY A 7 -9.23 -16.44 10.39
N SER A 8 -10.03 -16.12 11.41
CA SER A 8 -11.42 -15.67 11.26
C SER A 8 -11.59 -14.16 11.06
N ALA A 9 -10.57 -13.35 11.35
CA ALA A 9 -10.69 -11.89 11.32
C ALA A 9 -10.86 -11.33 9.90
N PHE A 10 -10.21 -11.96 8.92
CA PHE A 10 -10.25 -11.57 7.52
C PHE A 10 -10.49 -12.80 6.65
N ARG A 11 -11.30 -12.68 5.60
CA ARG A 11 -11.41 -13.70 4.55
C ARG A 11 -10.67 -13.20 3.31
N SER A 12 -9.87 -14.06 2.67
CA SER A 12 -9.32 -13.74 1.36
C SER A 12 -10.46 -13.74 0.35
N ILE A 13 -10.64 -12.64 -0.36
CA ILE A 13 -11.61 -12.50 -1.45
C ILE A 13 -10.79 -12.13 -2.67
N ALA A 14 -10.66 -13.05 -3.62
CA ALA A 14 -9.85 -12.82 -4.81
C ALA A 14 -10.28 -11.53 -5.54
N PRO A 15 -9.34 -10.69 -5.98
CA PRO A 15 -7.89 -10.90 -5.98
C PRO A 15 -7.19 -10.57 -4.64
N TRP A 16 -7.86 -9.93 -3.69
CA TRP A 16 -7.27 -9.52 -2.42
C TRP A 16 -6.85 -10.70 -1.54
N THR A 17 -5.58 -10.71 -1.18
CA THR A 17 -5.01 -11.69 -0.25
C THR A 17 -5.00 -11.13 1.16
N ARG A 18 -5.19 -11.99 2.17
CA ARG A 18 -5.06 -11.59 3.58
C ARG A 18 -3.70 -10.94 3.87
N ALA A 19 -2.62 -11.52 3.33
CA ALA A 19 -1.27 -10.99 3.52
C ALA A 19 -1.12 -9.59 2.90
N GLY A 20 -1.64 -9.39 1.68
CA GLY A 20 -1.60 -8.09 1.02
C GLY A 20 -2.42 -7.02 1.73
N ILE A 21 -3.65 -7.34 2.16
CA ILE A 21 -4.48 -6.42 2.97
C ILE A 21 -3.74 -6.06 4.25
N LEU A 22 -3.23 -7.05 5.00
CA LEU A 22 -2.49 -6.76 6.24
C LEU A 22 -1.24 -5.92 6.00
N THR A 23 -0.55 -6.11 4.87
CA THR A 23 0.63 -5.31 4.50
C THR A 23 0.24 -3.86 4.23
N HIS A 24 -0.83 -3.63 3.47
CA HIS A 24 -1.38 -2.30 3.19
C HIS A 24 -1.77 -1.56 4.48
N GLU A 25 -2.58 -2.21 5.32
CA GLU A 25 -3.05 -1.60 6.58
C GLU A 25 -1.90 -1.38 7.58
N LEU A 26 -0.92 -2.29 7.61
CA LEU A 26 0.28 -2.09 8.42
C LEU A 26 1.10 -0.91 7.89
N GLY A 27 1.16 -0.70 6.58
CA GLY A 27 1.72 0.49 5.96
C GLY A 27 1.11 1.76 6.53
N HIS A 28 -0.22 1.86 6.60
CA HIS A 28 -0.90 2.99 7.26
C HIS A 28 -0.57 3.12 8.74
N ALA A 29 -0.52 2.00 9.47
CA ALA A 29 -0.18 2.02 10.89
C ALA A 29 1.24 2.55 11.16
N VAL A 30 2.16 2.39 10.20
CA VAL A 30 3.51 2.97 10.21
C VAL A 30 3.62 4.25 9.35
N GLY A 31 2.50 4.91 9.05
CA GLY A 31 2.50 6.25 8.46
C GLY A 31 2.71 6.32 6.94
N ILE A 32 2.68 5.20 6.22
CA ILE A 32 2.70 5.20 4.76
C ILE A 32 1.32 5.63 4.23
N ARG A 33 1.32 6.60 3.31
CA ARG A 33 0.12 7.17 2.69
C ARG A 33 -0.21 6.44 1.39
N HIS A 34 -1.44 6.59 0.91
CA HIS A 34 -1.83 6.04 -0.38
C HIS A 34 -1.03 6.66 -1.53
N GLU A 35 -0.57 5.82 -2.46
CA GLU A 35 0.23 6.26 -3.61
C GLU A 35 -0.61 7.10 -4.59
N HIS A 36 -1.93 6.89 -4.62
CA HIS A 36 -2.84 7.67 -5.45
C HIS A 36 -3.05 9.12 -4.95
N THR A 37 -2.53 9.49 -3.77
CA THR A 37 -2.53 10.89 -3.33
C THR A 37 -1.58 11.76 -4.16
N ARG A 38 -0.70 11.12 -4.95
CA ARG A 38 0.22 11.82 -5.85
C ARG A 38 -0.50 12.35 -7.10
N PRO A 39 -0.13 13.53 -7.63
CA PRO A 39 -0.72 14.08 -8.84
C PRO A 39 -0.68 13.15 -10.05
N GLU A 40 0.36 12.31 -10.16
CA GLU A 40 0.58 11.34 -11.25
C GLU A 40 -0.55 10.30 -11.38
N ALA A 41 -1.28 10.01 -10.30
CA ALA A 41 -2.45 9.13 -10.36
C ALA A 41 -3.64 9.77 -11.08
N GLY A 42 -3.74 11.10 -11.07
CA GLY A 42 -4.78 11.88 -11.78
C GLY A 42 -6.21 11.73 -11.23
N THR A 43 -6.41 10.94 -10.16
CA THR A 43 -7.72 10.70 -9.55
C THR A 43 -7.58 10.32 -8.07
N CYS A 44 -8.69 10.37 -7.32
CA CYS A 44 -8.79 9.98 -5.91
C CYS A 44 -7.87 10.75 -4.94
N PHE A 45 -7.41 11.95 -5.27
CA PHE A 45 -6.59 12.75 -4.36
C PHE A 45 -7.19 12.83 -2.94
N GLU A 46 -6.39 12.52 -1.92
CA GLU A 46 -6.84 12.53 -0.52
C GLU A 46 -6.51 13.86 0.17
N ASP A 47 -5.21 14.19 0.27
CA ASP A 47 -4.71 15.44 0.84
C ASP A 47 -3.24 15.70 0.49
N ASN A 48 -2.69 16.82 0.97
CA ASN A 48 -1.30 17.24 0.77
C ASN A 48 -0.37 16.88 1.94
N ASN A 49 -0.83 16.10 2.93
CA ASN A 49 -0.03 15.72 4.09
C ASN A 49 0.74 14.42 3.81
N TRP A 50 1.70 14.51 2.89
CA TRP A 50 2.57 13.41 2.49
C TRP A 50 3.92 13.94 1.98
N ARG A 51 4.91 13.06 1.92
CA ARG A 51 6.16 13.29 1.18
C ARG A 51 6.49 12.07 0.34
N ALA A 52 7.12 12.27 -0.82
CA ALA A 52 7.62 11.14 -1.61
C ALA A 52 8.78 10.42 -0.87
N LEU A 53 8.74 9.09 -0.87
CA LEU A 53 9.84 8.23 -0.40
C LEU A 53 10.62 7.62 -1.57
N THR A 54 9.94 7.42 -2.70
CA THR A 54 10.42 6.84 -3.96
C THR A 54 9.77 7.58 -5.15
N PRO A 55 10.18 7.35 -6.42
CA PRO A 55 9.39 7.75 -7.59
C PRO A 55 7.95 7.21 -7.56
N TYR A 56 7.06 7.74 -8.40
CA TYR A 56 5.67 7.26 -8.46
C TYR A 56 5.61 5.81 -8.94
N ASP A 57 4.99 4.95 -8.14
CA ASP A 57 4.82 3.53 -8.44
C ASP A 57 3.35 3.16 -8.59
N ARG A 58 2.90 3.09 -9.83
CA ARG A 58 1.52 2.70 -10.17
C ARG A 58 1.12 1.34 -9.59
N ASN A 59 2.06 0.44 -9.31
CA ASN A 59 1.80 -0.92 -8.83
C ASN A 59 1.97 -1.08 -7.31
N SER A 60 2.28 0.00 -6.59
CA SER A 60 2.50 0.00 -5.14
C SER A 60 1.36 -0.70 -4.38
N VAL A 61 1.72 -1.38 -3.29
CA VAL A 61 0.75 -1.94 -2.32
C VAL A 61 -0.20 -0.87 -1.76
N MET A 62 0.20 0.40 -1.79
CA MET A 62 -0.59 1.55 -1.34
C MET A 62 -1.40 2.20 -2.46
N HIS A 63 -1.47 1.59 -3.64
CA HIS A 63 -2.18 2.13 -4.79
C HIS A 63 -3.49 1.38 -5.10
N TYR A 64 -4.61 2.06 -4.90
CA TYR A 64 -5.92 1.52 -5.24
C TYR A 64 -6.15 1.41 -6.75
N ARG A 65 -6.69 0.26 -7.17
CA ARG A 65 -7.01 -0.03 -8.58
C ARG A 65 -8.09 0.88 -9.13
N GLN A 66 -9.12 1.16 -8.34
CA GLN A 66 -10.17 2.12 -8.70
C GLN A 66 -9.66 3.57 -8.85
N CYS A 67 -8.41 3.82 -8.44
CA CYS A 67 -7.77 5.12 -8.47
C CYS A 67 -6.60 5.16 -9.46
N ASN A 68 -6.66 4.40 -10.57
CA ASN A 68 -5.60 4.23 -11.57
C ASN A 68 -4.40 3.36 -11.15
N GLY A 69 -4.47 2.64 -10.04
CA GLY A 69 -3.47 1.65 -9.65
C GLY A 69 -3.39 0.47 -10.62
N GLY A 70 -2.18 -0.06 -10.79
CA GLY A 70 -1.85 -1.15 -11.72
C GLY A 70 -1.63 -2.50 -11.05
N ASN A 71 -1.56 -2.54 -9.72
CA ASN A 71 -1.47 -3.78 -8.96
C ASN A 71 -2.65 -4.71 -9.34
N SER A 72 -2.41 -6.02 -9.38
CA SER A 72 -3.43 -7.03 -9.72
C SER A 72 -4.58 -7.06 -8.70
N GLY A 73 -4.40 -6.43 -7.54
CA GLY A 73 -5.34 -6.36 -6.43
C GLY A 73 -5.01 -7.34 -5.32
N ASP A 74 -3.98 -8.17 -5.52
CA ASP A 74 -3.40 -9.03 -4.48
C ASP A 74 -2.56 -8.25 -3.47
N LEU A 75 -2.27 -6.96 -3.75
CA LEU A 75 -1.55 -6.04 -2.88
C LEU A 75 -0.14 -6.59 -2.56
N ALA A 76 0.51 -7.16 -3.57
CA ALA A 76 1.91 -7.56 -3.48
C ALA A 76 2.82 -6.33 -3.38
N LEU A 77 3.84 -6.40 -2.50
CA LEU A 77 4.87 -5.37 -2.38
C LEU A 77 5.69 -5.26 -3.66
N THR A 78 6.01 -4.04 -4.05
CA THR A 78 7.02 -3.74 -5.08
C THR A 78 8.40 -3.50 -4.45
N ALA A 79 9.42 -3.37 -5.29
CA ALA A 79 10.75 -2.97 -4.83
C ALA A 79 10.75 -1.54 -4.27
N ASP A 80 9.92 -0.65 -4.82
CA ASP A 80 9.80 0.73 -4.37
C ASP A 80 9.08 0.82 -3.01
N ASP A 81 8.08 -0.03 -2.75
CA ASP A 81 7.46 -0.13 -1.42
C ASP A 81 8.51 -0.48 -0.35
N GLN A 82 9.37 -1.46 -0.62
CA GLN A 82 10.42 -1.90 0.29
C GLN A 82 11.50 -0.82 0.49
N ALA A 83 11.93 -0.18 -0.59
CA ALA A 83 12.92 0.89 -0.54
C ALA A 83 12.38 2.12 0.23
N GLY A 84 11.13 2.50 -0.01
CA GLY A 84 10.48 3.60 0.69
C GLY A 84 10.34 3.33 2.19
N ALA A 85 9.88 2.14 2.57
CA ALA A 85 9.77 1.75 3.98
C ALA A 85 11.14 1.75 4.68
N THR A 86 12.17 1.20 4.04
CA THR A 86 13.55 1.18 4.58
C THR A 86 14.11 2.60 4.74
N SER A 87 13.81 3.51 3.81
CA SER A 87 14.23 4.91 3.91
C SER A 87 13.51 5.68 5.04
N ALA A 88 12.27 5.34 5.35
CA ALA A 88 11.51 5.96 6.44
C ALA A 88 11.90 5.40 7.82
N TYR A 89 12.29 4.12 7.87
CA TYR A 89 12.63 3.38 9.10
C TYR A 89 13.94 2.60 8.93
N PRO A 90 15.10 3.27 9.02
CA PRO A 90 16.42 2.64 8.87
C PRO A 90 16.81 1.73 10.05
#